data_AF-A0AAE5HVW9-F1
#
_entry.id   AF-A0AAE5HVW9-F1
#
_cell.length_a   1.000
_cell.length_b   1.000
_cell.length_c   1.000
_cell.angle_alpha   90.00
_cell.angle_beta   90.00
_cell.angle_gamma   90.00
#
_symmetry.space_group_name_H-M   'P 1'
#
loop_
_entity.id
_entity.type
_entity.pdbx_description
1 polymer ?
#
loop_
_entity_poly.entity_id
_entity_poly.type
_entity_poly.pdbx_seq_one_letter_code
_entity_poly.pdbx_strand_id
1 'polypeptide(L)'
;MTIKELMSKIREFFNENVAPPFKITSIEEREGDESGWTATVEVIEEKEYMKRYAKDEMLGTYSVVLDKDGEVTSFKREGIRYRSKVDGS
;
A
#
# COMPACT_ATOMS: atom_id res chain seq x y z
N MET A 1 -11.24 -8.97 14.97
CA MET A 1 -9.79 -8.91 14.76
C MET A 1 -9.30 -7.52 15.15
N THR A 2 -8.06 -7.37 15.63
CA THR A 2 -7.52 -6.05 15.97
C THR A 2 -6.86 -5.39 14.77
N ILE A 3 -6.77 -4.05 14.76
CA ILE A 3 -6.03 -3.30 13.73
C ILE A 3 -4.55 -3.75 13.67
N LYS A 4 -3.96 -4.12 14.81
CA LYS A 4 -2.57 -4.61 14.87
C LYS A 4 -2.39 -5.92 14.10
N GLU A 5 -3.35 -6.85 14.22
CA GLU A 5 -3.33 -8.11 13.48
C GLU A 5 -3.50 -7.87 11.98
N LEU A 6 -4.45 -7.00 11.57
CA LEU A 6 -4.62 -6.60 10.17
C LEU A 6 -3.34 -6.00 9.59
N MET A 7 -2.70 -5.07 10.31
CA MET A 7 -1.43 -4.50 9.88
C MET A 7 -0.34 -5.54 9.71
N SER A 8 -0.29 -6.57 10.57
CA SER A 8 0.67 -7.66 10.46
C SER A 8 0.44 -8.47 9.19
N LYS A 9 -0.81 -8.86 8.92
CA LYS A 9 -1.18 -9.64 7.72
C LYS A 9 -0.90 -8.88 6.43
N ILE A 10 -1.22 -7.58 6.39
CA ILE A 10 -0.90 -6.73 5.23
C ILE A 10 0.62 -6.63 5.04
N ARG A 11 1.39 -6.47 6.12
CA ARG A 11 2.86 -6.41 6.05
C ARG A 11 3.46 -7.71 5.53
N GLU A 12 2.97 -8.84 6.01
CA GLU A 12 3.42 -10.16 5.57
C GLU A 12 3.16 -10.34 4.06
N PHE A 13 1.90 -10.14 3.64
CA PHE A 13 1.53 -10.22 2.22
C PHE A 13 2.38 -9.31 1.33
N PHE A 14 2.55 -8.04 1.71
CA PHE A 14 3.35 -7.12 0.92
C PHE A 14 4.82 -7.54 0.94
N ASN A 15 5.45 -7.83 2.07
CA ASN A 15 6.86 -8.26 2.08
C ASN A 15 7.14 -9.48 1.18
N GLU A 16 6.19 -10.42 1.09
CA GLU A 16 6.33 -11.62 0.27
C GLU A 16 6.07 -11.38 -1.22
N ASN A 17 5.11 -10.50 -1.56
CA ASN A 17 4.61 -10.35 -2.95
C ASN A 17 4.98 -9.02 -3.60
N VAL A 18 5.40 -8.03 -2.81
CA VAL A 18 5.63 -6.64 -3.20
C VAL A 18 6.88 -6.09 -2.51
N ALA A 19 7.85 -5.61 -3.27
CA ALA A 19 9.12 -5.16 -2.69
C ALA A 19 8.91 -4.05 -1.63
N PRO A 20 9.53 -4.16 -0.43
CA PRO A 20 9.64 -3.05 0.49
C PRO A 20 10.57 -1.96 -0.09
N PRO A 21 10.49 -0.70 0.36
CA PRO A 21 9.73 -0.23 1.53
C PRO A 21 8.28 0.18 1.24
N PHE A 22 7.37 -0.09 2.18
CA PHE A 22 5.97 0.35 2.11
C PHE A 22 5.43 0.82 3.46
N LYS A 23 4.32 1.56 3.43
CA LYS A 23 3.63 2.13 4.59
C LYS A 23 2.12 1.93 4.46
N ILE A 24 1.49 1.39 5.50
CA ILE A 24 0.01 1.32 5.59
C ILE A 24 -0.49 2.69 6.07
N THR A 25 -1.39 3.32 5.31
CA THR A 25 -1.90 4.67 5.60
C THR A 25 -3.32 4.70 6.12
N SER A 26 -4.14 3.70 5.75
CA SER A 26 -5.52 3.56 6.25
C SER A 26 -5.89 2.08 6.36
N ILE A 27 -6.74 1.76 7.33
CA ILE A 27 -7.46 0.49 7.44
C ILE A 27 -8.88 0.85 7.89
N GLU A 28 -9.87 0.48 7.09
CA GLU A 28 -11.27 0.80 7.28
C GLU A 28 -12.10 -0.49 7.17
N GLU A 29 -13.08 -0.67 8.06
CA GLU A 29 -14.09 -1.72 7.89
C GLU A 29 -14.94 -1.42 6.66
N ARG A 30 -15.27 -2.46 5.90
CA ARG A 30 -16.18 -2.31 4.75
C ARG A 30 -17.60 -2.12 5.27
N GLU A 31 -18.27 -1.08 4.75
CA GLU A 31 -19.68 -0.82 5.02
C GLU A 31 -20.58 -1.63 4.07
N GLY A 32 -21.74 -2.09 4.55
CA GLY A 32 -22.73 -2.84 3.76
C GLY A 32 -22.68 -4.36 3.96
N ASP A 33 -23.24 -5.12 3.00
CA ASP A 33 -23.28 -6.59 3.04
C ASP A 33 -21.90 -7.26 2.84
N GLU A 34 -20.88 -6.50 2.43
CA GLU A 34 -19.52 -7.00 2.25
C GLU A 34 -18.74 -6.98 3.57
N SER A 35 -18.59 -8.16 4.19
CA SER A 35 -17.77 -8.31 5.41
C SER A 35 -16.27 -8.23 5.11
N GLY A 36 -15.51 -7.50 5.95
CA GLY A 36 -14.05 -7.45 5.89
C GLY A 36 -13.49 -6.04 6.04
N TRP A 37 -12.29 -5.82 5.50
CA TRP A 37 -11.58 -4.54 5.60
C TRP A 37 -11.03 -4.10 4.26
N THR A 38 -10.89 -2.78 4.10
CA THR A 38 -10.12 -2.17 3.03
C THR A 38 -8.95 -1.42 3.64
N ALA A 39 -7.77 -1.56 3.06
CA ALA A 39 -6.58 -0.86 3.50
C ALA A 39 -5.92 -0.10 2.35
N THR A 40 -5.30 1.03 2.68
CA THR A 40 -4.46 1.78 1.73
C THR A 40 -3.00 1.58 2.10
N VAL A 41 -2.18 1.19 1.12
CA VAL A 41 -0.74 0.95 1.27
C VAL A 41 0.03 1.78 0.25
N GLU A 42 1.02 2.54 0.72
CA GLU A 42 1.96 3.27 -0.13
C GLU A 42 3.26 2.47 -0.23
N VAL A 43 3.69 2.14 -1.45
CA VAL A 43 4.92 1.39 -1.74
C VAL A 43 5.91 2.32 -2.44
N ILE A 44 7.15 2.35 -1.97
CA ILE A 44 8.23 3.09 -2.63
C ILE A 44 8.74 2.22 -3.80
N GLU A 45 8.36 2.59 -5.02
CA GLU A 45 8.77 1.90 -6.23
C GLU A 45 10.11 2.47 -6.74
N GLU A 46 11.23 1.97 -6.21
CA GLU A 46 12.55 2.28 -6.74
C GLU A 46 12.80 1.49 -8.04
N LYS A 47 12.82 2.18 -9.20
CA LYS A 47 13.35 1.58 -10.43
C LYS A 47 14.86 1.81 -10.51
N GLU A 48 15.64 0.79 -10.89
CA GLU A 48 17.08 0.93 -11.16
C GLU A 48 17.40 2.05 -12.16
N TYR A 49 16.48 2.32 -13.10
CA TYR A 49 16.57 3.46 -14.01
C TYR A 49 16.59 4.81 -13.26
N MET A 50 15.80 4.97 -12.18
CA MET A 50 15.77 6.21 -11.40
C MET A 50 17.00 6.40 -10.54
N LYS A 51 17.57 5.31 -9.99
CA LYS A 51 18.85 5.35 -9.27
C LYS A 51 19.97 5.95 -10.14
N ARG A 52 19.94 5.72 -11.46
CA ARG A 52 20.95 6.25 -12.40
C ARG A 52 20.80 7.74 -12.70
N TYR A 53 19.60 8.30 -12.61
CA TYR A 53 19.33 9.68 -13.04
C TYR A 53 18.89 10.61 -11.90
N ALA A 54 19.02 10.19 -10.64
CA ALA A 54 18.64 10.96 -9.44
C ALA A 54 17.21 11.54 -9.54
N LYS A 55 16.29 10.81 -10.18
CA LYS A 55 14.88 11.21 -10.24
C LYS A 55 14.18 10.74 -8.98
N ASP A 56 13.26 11.59 -8.50
CA ASP A 56 12.51 11.45 -7.26
C ASP A 56 11.94 10.06 -7.00
N GLU A 57 11.86 9.70 -5.72
CA GLU A 57 11.18 8.50 -5.26
C GLU A 57 9.74 8.47 -5.78
N MET A 58 9.36 7.35 -6.41
CA MET A 58 7.97 7.09 -6.80
C MET A 58 7.25 6.37 -5.67
N LEU A 59 6.05 6.86 -5.36
CA LEU A 59 5.14 6.24 -4.41
C LEU A 59 3.96 5.65 -5.19
N GLY A 60 3.85 4.33 -5.18
CA GLY A 60 2.68 3.61 -5.65
C GLY A 60 1.64 3.50 -4.54
N THR A 61 0.41 3.96 -4.78
CA THR A 61 -0.70 3.77 -3.84
C THR A 61 -1.49 2.53 -4.23
N TYR A 62 -1.73 1.66 -3.25
CA TYR A 62 -2.44 0.39 -3.40
C TYR A 62 -3.68 0.37 -2.51
N SER A 63 -4.80 -0.04 -3.07
CA SER A 63 -5.99 -0.43 -2.32
C SER A 63 -5.98 -1.94 -2.13
N VAL A 64 -6.14 -2.38 -0.89
CA VAL A 64 -6.06 -3.77 -0.45
C VAL A 64 -7.38 -4.16 0.17
N VAL A 65 -7.86 -5.34 -0.17
CA VAL A 65 -9.10 -5.91 0.34
C VAL A 65 -8.77 -7.12 1.19
N LEU A 66 -9.32 -7.13 2.40
CA LEU A 66 -9.23 -8.24 3.31
C LEU A 66 -10.62 -8.81 3.59
N ASP A 67 -10.73 -10.13 3.68
CA ASP A 67 -11.96 -10.78 4.14
C ASP A 67 -12.14 -10.66 5.66
N LYS A 68 -13.20 -11.27 6.21
CA LYS A 68 -13.52 -11.29 7.65
C LYS A 68 -12.47 -11.97 8.54
N ASP A 69 -11.65 -12.84 7.96
CA ASP A 69 -10.55 -13.54 8.63
C ASP A 69 -9.26 -12.72 8.53
N GLY A 70 -9.30 -11.60 7.80
CA GLY A 70 -8.19 -10.67 7.62
C GLY A 70 -7.20 -11.13 6.55
N GLU A 71 -7.59 -12.08 5.69
CA GLU A 71 -6.74 -12.55 4.60
C GLU A 71 -6.87 -11.60 3.42
N VAL A 72 -5.73 -11.28 2.76
CA VAL A 72 -5.75 -10.42 1.58
C VAL A 72 -6.36 -11.18 0.40
N THR A 73 -7.54 -10.75 -0.03
CA THR A 73 -8.26 -11.39 -1.15
C THR A 73 -8.06 -10.65 -2.47
N SER A 74 -7.72 -9.37 -2.42
CA SER A 74 -7.43 -8.56 -3.61
C SER A 74 -6.53 -7.38 -3.26
N PHE A 75 -5.70 -6.97 -4.22
CA PHE A 75 -4.97 -5.70 -4.15
C PHE A 75 -4.88 -5.07 -5.53
N LYS A 76 -4.94 -3.74 -5.59
CA LYS A 76 -4.90 -2.99 -6.84
C LYS A 76 -4.05 -1.74 -6.67
N ARG A 77 -3.15 -1.49 -7.62
CA ARG A 77 -2.43 -0.21 -7.70
C ARG A 77 -3.36 0.86 -8.25
N GLU A 78 -3.70 1.84 -7.42
CA GLU A 78 -4.57 2.95 -7.80
C GLU A 78 -3.83 4.01 -8.60
N GLY A 79 -2.54 4.22 -8.33
CA GLY A 79 -1.73 5.19 -9.06
C GLY A 79 -0.30 5.28 -8.58
N ILE A 80 0.47 6.10 -9.29
CA ILE A 80 1.85 6.44 -8.94
C ILE A 80 1.92 7.95 -8.75
N ARG A 81 2.54 8.40 -7.67
CA ARG A 81 2.86 9.80 -7.42
C ARG A 81 4.37 9.96 -7.27
N TYR A 82 4.91 11.05 -7.79
CA TYR A 82 6.31 11.40 -7.59
C TYR A 82 6.42 12.19 -6.29
N ARG A 83 7.40 11.87 -5.45
CA ARG A 83 7.60 12.57 -4.17
C ARG A 83 8.05 14.03 -4.33
N SER A 84 8.46 14.46 -5.52
CA SER A 84 8.61 15.88 -5.84
C SER A 84 7.32 16.49 -6.36
N LYS A 85 6.62 17.22 -5.47
CA LYS A 85 5.98 18.52 -5.77
C LYS A 85 5.35 19.12 -4.50
N VAL A 86 6.19 19.50 -3.53
CA VAL A 86 6.02 20.69 -2.68
C VAL A 86 7.46 21.04 -2.27
N ASP A 87 8.16 21.95 -2.94
CA ASP A 87 8.06 23.40 -2.75
C ASP A 87 8.84 24.12 -3.87
N GLY A 88 8.32 25.26 -4.36
CA GLY A 88 9.10 26.25 -5.11
C GLY A 88 8.66 26.57 -6.55
N SER A 89 7.71 27.50 -6.69
CA SER A 89 7.69 28.65 -7.63
C SER A 89 6.39 29.43 -7.48
#